data_AF-A0A0F9SES5-F1
#
_entry.id   AF-A0A0F9SES5-F1
#
_cell.length_a   1.000
_cell.length_b   1.000
_cell.length_c   1.000
_cell.angle_alpha   90.00
_cell.angle_beta   90.00
_cell.angle_gamma   90.00
#
_symmetry.space_group_name_H-M   'P 1'
#
loop_
_entity.id
_entity.type
_entity.pdbx_description
1 polymer ?
#
loop_
_entity_poly.entity_id
_entity_poly.type
_entity_poly.pdbx_seq_one_letter_code
_entity_poly.pdbx_strand_id
1 'polypeptide(L)' 'MTSKSLLKILFLTLIITGAFTFLISMSYYNKNIMFLALVQMMDGSLGYYILEKFPQPQKLPHSLKSKKT' A
#
# COMPACT_ATOMS: atom_id res chain seq x y z
N MET A 1 -17.70 5.98 7.91
CA MET A 1 -16.52 5.21 7.46
C MET A 1 -15.45 6.23 7.04
N THR A 2 -14.29 6.28 7.70
CA THR A 2 -13.25 7.27 7.39
C THR A 2 -12.52 6.91 6.10
N SER A 3 -12.11 7.89 5.29
CA SER A 3 -11.43 7.69 3.99
C SER A 3 -10.24 6.71 4.07
N LYS A 4 -9.51 6.72 5.19
CA LYS A 4 -8.40 5.79 5.48
C LYS A 4 -8.84 4.31 5.51
N SER A 5 -10.05 4.05 5.99
CA SER A 5 -10.59 2.70 6.05
C SER A 5 -10.93 2.16 4.66
N LEU A 6 -11.42 3.03 3.76
CA LEU A 6 -11.68 2.66 2.36
C LEU A 6 -10.37 2.40 1.60
N LEU A 7 -9.35 3.24 1.78
CA LEU A 7 -8.05 3.02 1.15
C LEU A 7 -7.42 1.70 1.62
N LYS A 8 -7.46 1.38 2.93
CA LYS A 8 -6.96 0.09 3.44
C LYS A 8 -7.66 -1.10 2.81
N ILE A 9 -8.99 -1.04 2.64
CA ILE A 9 -9.75 -2.09 1.98
C ILE A 9 -9.30 -2.22 0.51
N LEU A 10 -9.10 -1.10 -0.18
CA LEU A 10 -8.67 -1.09 -1.58
C LEU A 10 -7.29 -1.74 -1.77
N PHE A 11 -6.31 -1.42 -0.92
CA PHE A 11 -5.01 -2.07 -0.93
C PHE A 11 -5.10 -3.57 -0.59
N LEU A 12 -5.93 -3.95 0.37
CA LEU A 12 -6.15 -5.35 0.71
C LEU A 12 -6.75 -6.12 -0.48
N THR A 13 -7.74 -5.54 -1.16
CA THR A 13 -8.32 -6.17 -2.37
C THR A 13 -7.29 -6.30 -3.49
N LEU A 14 -6.41 -5.31 -3.66
CA LEU A 14 -5.34 -5.34 -4.67
C LEU A 14 -4.36 -6.51 -4.43
N ILE A 15 -3.96 -6.73 -3.17
CA ILE A 15 -3.10 -7.84 -2.75
C ILE A 15 -3.78 -9.18 -3.03
N ILE A 16 -5.05 -9.32 -2.63
CA ILE A 16 -5.82 -10.55 -2.82
C ILE A 16 -5.94 -10.88 -4.32
N THR A 17 -6.33 -9.91 -5.15
CA THR A 17 -6.42 -10.11 -6.60
C THR A 17 -5.07 -10.46 -7.22
N GLY A 18 -3.98 -9.83 -6.77
CA GLY A 18 -2.62 -10.18 -7.18
C GLY A 18 -2.26 -11.63 -6.84
N ALA A 19 -2.56 -12.09 -5.63
CA ALA A 19 -2.30 -13.46 -5.20
C ALA A 19 -3.06 -14.51 -6.03
N PHE A 20 -4.35 -14.28 -6.32
CA PHE A 20 -5.12 -15.16 -7.20
C PHE A 20 -4.58 -15.17 -8.62
N THR A 21 -4.22 -13.99 -9.15
CA THR A 21 -3.65 -13.87 -10.50
C THR A 21 -2.31 -14.61 -10.60
N PHE A 22 -1.48 -14.53 -9.56
CA PHE A 22 -0.24 -15.29 -9.47
C PHE A 22 -0.50 -16.80 -9.53
N LEU A 23 -1.40 -17.33 -8.69
CA LEU A 23 -1.74 -18.76 -8.67
C LEU A 23 -2.30 -19.25 -10.00
N ILE A 24 -3.20 -18.48 -10.62
CA ILE A 24 -3.74 -18.79 -11.94
C ILE A 24 -2.61 -18.80 -12.97
N SER A 25 -1.76 -17.77 -12.99
CA SER A 25 -0.64 -17.68 -13.94
C SER A 25 0.38 -18.80 -13.79
N MET A 26 0.56 -19.32 -12.57
CA MET A 26 1.42 -20.46 -12.28
C MET A 26 0.86 -21.73 -12.94
N SER A 27 -0.46 -21.95 -12.90
CA SER A 27 -1.11 -23.07 -13.61
C SER A 27 -0.93 -22.99 -15.13
N TYR A 28 -0.90 -21.77 -15.70
CA TYR A 28 -0.68 -21.54 -17.13
C TYR A 28 0.80 -21.35 -17.51
N TYR A 29 1.75 -21.48 -16.56
CA TYR A 29 3.19 -21.23 -16.75
C TYR A 29 3.52 -19.87 -17.41
N ASN A 30 2.67 -18.86 -17.23
CA ASN A 30 2.87 -17.55 -17.84
C ASN A 30 3.70 -16.63 -16.93
N LYS A 31 5.02 -16.66 -17.16
CA LYS A 31 6.01 -15.90 -16.37
C LYS A 31 5.76 -14.39 -16.34
N ASN A 32 5.20 -13.80 -17.40
CA ASN A 32 4.95 -12.35 -17.47
C ASN A 32 3.83 -11.93 -16.51
N ILE A 33 2.72 -12.66 -16.53
CA ILE A 33 1.59 -12.41 -15.63
C ILE A 33 2.00 -12.70 -14.18
N MET A 34 2.80 -13.73 -13.98
CA MET A 34 3.32 -14.11 -12.67
C MET A 34 4.20 -13.00 -12.07
N PHE A 35 5.09 -12.39 -12.87
CA PHE A 35 5.89 -11.24 -12.45
C PHE A 35 5.02 -10.00 -12.19
N LEU A 36 4.05 -9.72 -13.05
CA LEU A 36 3.15 -8.58 -12.90
C LEU A 36 2.30 -8.70 -11.62
N ALA A 37 1.83 -9.90 -11.31
CA ALA A 37 1.11 -10.21 -10.07
C ALA A 37 2.00 -10.04 -8.83
N LEU A 38 3.27 -10.41 -8.91
CA LEU A 38 4.27 -10.17 -7.85
C LEU A 38 4.47 -8.67 -7.59
N VAL A 39 4.62 -7.86 -8.65
CA VAL A 39 4.74 -6.40 -8.53
C VAL A 39 3.47 -5.80 -7.92
N GLN A 40 2.29 -6.26 -8.34
CA GLN A 40 1.00 -5.82 -7.79
C GLN A 40 0.86 -6.15 -6.29
N MET A 41 1.30 -7.34 -5.86
CA MET A 41 1.30 -7.71 -4.44
C MET A 41 2.30 -6.87 -3.62
N MET A 42 3.50 -6.61 -4.16
CA MET A 42 4.49 -5.73 -3.53
C MET A 42 3.95 -4.31 -3.36
N ASP A 43 3.43 -3.70 -4.42
CA ASP A 43 2.87 -2.35 -4.40
C ASP A 43 1.67 -2.25 -3.44
N GLY A 44 0.79 -3.25 -3.48
CA GLY A 44 -0.34 -3.37 -2.56
C GLY A 44 0.10 -3.41 -1.09
N SER A 45 1.12 -4.21 -0.78
CA SER A 45 1.67 -4.37 0.57
C SER A 45 2.37 -3.10 1.07
N LEU A 46 3.11 -2.42 0.19
CA LEU A 46 3.81 -1.17 0.52
C LEU A 46 2.81 -0.04 0.77
N GLY A 47 1.78 0.09 -0.07
CA GLY A 47 0.70 1.06 0.12
C GLY A 47 -0.06 0.83 1.43
N TYR A 48 -0.35 -0.42 1.77
CA TYR A 48 -0.96 -0.78 3.05
C TYR A 48 -0.06 -0.41 4.23
N TYR A 49 1.23 -0.74 4.17
CA TYR A 49 2.22 -0.42 5.21
C TYR A 49 2.36 1.10 5.42
N ILE A 50 2.41 1.89 4.34
CA ILE A 50 2.48 3.35 4.43
C ILE A 50 1.21 3.90 5.09
N LEU A 51 0.03 3.42 4.72
CA LEU A 51 -1.23 3.85 5.35
C LEU A 51 -1.34 3.46 6.82
N GLU A 52 -0.71 2.37 7.22
CA GLU A 52 -0.71 1.91 8.60
C GLU A 52 0.31 2.66 9.47
N LYS A 53 1.53 2.87 8.95
CA LYS A 53 2.64 3.53 9.68
C LYS A 53 2.65 5.05 9.57
N PHE A 54 2.06 5.63 8.52
CA PHE A 54 1.92 7.09 8.34
C PHE A 54 0.44 7.51 8.40
N PRO A 55 -0.25 7.36 9.55
CA PRO A 55 -1.65 7.74 9.66
C PRO A 55 -1.88 9.25 9.52
N GLN A 56 -0.85 10.10 9.61
CA GLN A 56 -0.95 11.54 9.36
C GLN A 56 0.38 12.04 8.80
N PRO A 57 0.41 13.05 7.91
CA PRO A 57 1.59 13.88 7.80
C PRO A 57 1.85 14.40 9.21
N GLN A 58 3.01 14.05 9.77
CA GLN A 58 3.50 14.64 11.01
C GLN A 58 3.18 16.13 10.93
N LYS A 59 2.35 16.62 11.85
CA LYS A 59 2.25 18.06 12.08
C LYS A 59 3.70 18.52 12.19
N LEU A 60 4.17 19.28 11.20
CA LEU A 60 5.43 20.01 11.29
C LEU A 60 5.56 20.51 12.72
N PRO A 61 6.67 20.26 13.42
CA PRO A 61 6.79 20.63 14.81
C PRO A 61 6.31 22.06 14.98
N HIS A 62 5.22 22.20 15.72
CA HIS A 62 4.64 23.47 16.07
C HIS A 62 5.76 24.32 16.65
N SER A 63 5.92 25.53 16.11
CA SER A 63 6.64 26.60 16.77
C SER A 63 8.17 26.43 16.80
N LEU A 64 8.83 26.81 15.70
CA LEU A 64 10.02 27.64 15.83
C LEU A 64 9.58 28.98 16.48
N LYS A 65 9.29 28.96 17.79
CA LYS A 65 9.31 30.16 18.62
C LYS A 65 10.79 30.51 18.72
N SER A 66 11.32 31.15 17.68
CA SER A 66 12.58 31.85 17.81
C SER A 66 12.33 32.92 18.88
N LYS A 67 12.94 32.67 20.03
CA LYS A 67 13.00 33.55 21.18
C LYS A 67 13.54 34.89 20.67
N LYS A 68 12.71 35.93 20.70
CA LYS A 68 13.12 37.32 20.52
C LYS A 68 14.35 37.55 21.40
N THR A 69 15.49 37.80 20.79
CA THR A 69 16.65 38.43 21.41
C THR A 69 17.02 39.60 20.52
#